data_AF-R7QJL8-F1
#
_entry.id   AF-R7QJL8-F1
#
_cell.length_a   1.000
_cell.length_b   1.000
_cell.length_c   1.000
_cell.angle_alpha   90.00
_cell.angle_beta   90.00
_cell.angle_gamma   90.00
#
_symmetry.space_group_name_H-M   'P 1'
#
loop_
_entity.id
_entity.type
_entity.pdbx_description
1 polymer ?
#
loop_
_entity_poly.entity_id
_entity_poly.type
_entity_poly.pdbx_seq_one_letter_code
_entity_poly.pdbx_strand_id
1 'polypeptide(L)'
;MERVRKGSGDILDTTKGQHLAQGIDCEVRQLPCGDVRFVAQYPGGIEVILDYIIERKTLEDFHASMRDGRERREAFKMRQAQIPRRIFLLEGDVKQNTLLRNKASFEKRRAEIEVCDDFYSKKTKSLDDTVVLFVNLQTSMHAVFGAAIGIDD
;
A
#
# COMPACT_ATOMS: atom_id res chain seq x y z
N MET A 1 -29.39 0.49 12.54
CA MET A 1 -28.68 1.77 12.30
C MET A 1 -27.20 1.52 12.53
N GLU A 2 -26.48 1.07 11.49
CA GLU A 2 -25.04 0.83 11.58
C GLU A 2 -24.31 2.00 10.94
N ARG A 3 -23.62 2.79 11.77
CA ARG A 3 -22.82 3.93 11.32
C ARG A 3 -21.50 3.41 10.78
N VAL A 4 -21.46 3.16 9.47
CA VAL A 4 -20.20 2.98 8.74
C VAL A 4 -19.44 4.32 8.82
N ARG A 5 -18.27 4.31 9.46
CA ARG A 5 -17.38 5.48 9.48
C ARG A 5 -16.97 5.79 8.04
N LYS A 6 -17.41 6.95 7.55
CA LYS A 6 -17.02 7.53 6.27
C LYS A 6 -15.58 8.04 6.37
N GLY A 7 -14.61 7.13 6.25
CA GLY A 7 -13.21 7.43 5.98
C GLY A 7 -12.83 6.79 4.64
N SER A 8 -11.97 7.45 3.86
CA SER A 8 -11.36 6.90 2.63
C SER A 8 -12.30 6.50 1.49
N GLY A 9 -13.39 7.25 1.26
CA GLY A 9 -14.32 7.02 0.14
C GLY A 9 -13.87 7.58 -1.23
N ASP A 10 -12.82 8.39 -1.30
CA ASP A 10 -12.44 9.14 -2.51
C ASP A 10 -11.38 8.40 -3.38
N ILE A 11 -10.52 7.63 -2.71
CA ILE A 11 -9.39 6.95 -3.35
C ILE A 11 -9.82 5.68 -4.08
N LEU A 12 -10.78 4.92 -3.54
CA LEU A 12 -11.19 3.63 -4.14
C LEU A 12 -11.91 3.84 -5.47
N ASP A 13 -12.71 4.90 -5.60
CA ASP A 13 -13.40 5.25 -6.85
C ASP A 13 -12.43 5.84 -7.87
N THR A 14 -11.48 6.68 -7.44
CA THR A 14 -10.45 7.25 -8.32
C THR A 14 -9.45 6.19 -8.79
N THR A 15 -9.01 5.32 -7.88
CA THR A 15 -8.07 4.21 -8.16
C THR A 15 -8.74 3.20 -9.08
N LYS A 16 -10.00 2.81 -8.83
CA LYS A 16 -10.75 1.94 -9.76
C LYS A 16 -10.89 2.56 -11.14
N GLY A 17 -11.31 3.82 -11.23
CA GLY A 17 -11.50 4.51 -12.52
C GLY A 17 -10.21 4.59 -13.35
N GLN A 18 -9.07 4.90 -12.71
CA GLN A 18 -7.78 4.97 -13.38
C GLN A 18 -7.15 3.59 -13.66
N HIS A 19 -7.36 2.58 -12.80
CA HIS A 19 -6.89 1.20 -13.03
C HIS A 19 -7.63 0.54 -14.21
N LEU A 20 -8.96 0.67 -14.26
CA LEU A 20 -9.77 0.19 -15.39
C LEU A 20 -9.37 0.85 -16.72
N ALA A 21 -9.01 2.14 -16.70
CA ALA A 21 -8.54 2.85 -17.89
C ALA A 21 -7.15 2.37 -18.40
N GLN A 22 -6.39 1.67 -17.56
CA GLN A 22 -5.08 1.11 -17.91
C GLN A 22 -5.10 -0.42 -18.06
N GLY A 23 -6.30 -1.03 -18.12
CA GLY A 23 -6.46 -2.48 -18.30
C GLY A 23 -6.06 -3.31 -17.08
N ILE A 24 -6.13 -2.72 -15.89
CA ILE A 24 -5.77 -3.37 -14.63
C ILE A 24 -7.02 -3.77 -13.86
N ASP A 25 -7.14 -5.06 -13.61
CA ASP A 25 -8.15 -5.59 -12.71
C ASP A 25 -7.79 -5.26 -11.26
N CYS A 26 -8.66 -4.48 -10.62
CA CYS A 26 -8.55 -4.12 -9.22
C CYS A 26 -9.86 -4.48 -8.51
N GLU A 27 -9.73 -5.27 -7.43
CA GLU A 27 -10.84 -5.58 -6.55
C GLU A 27 -10.66 -4.92 -5.19
N VAL A 28 -11.76 -4.46 -4.61
CA VAL A 28 -11.78 -3.88 -3.27
C VAL A 28 -12.43 -4.87 -2.31
N ARG A 29 -11.63 -5.34 -1.36
CA ARG A 29 -12.04 -6.25 -0.29
C ARG A 29 -11.59 -5.70 1.07
N GLN A 30 -12.19 -6.17 2.15
CA GLN A 30 -11.64 -5.94 3.49
C GLN A 30 -10.38 -6.79 3.68
N LEU A 31 -9.28 -6.14 4.06
CA LEU A 31 -8.03 -6.81 4.37
C LEU A 31 -7.81 -6.83 5.90
N PRO A 32 -7.31 -7.94 6.49
CA PRO A 32 -6.98 -7.98 7.91
C PRO A 32 -5.83 -7.03 8.32
N CYS A 33 -4.93 -6.75 7.38
CA CYS A 33 -3.83 -5.79 7.50
C CYS A 33 -3.33 -5.37 6.11
N GLY A 34 -2.71 -4.20 6.02
CA GLY A 34 -2.27 -3.58 4.77
C GLY A 34 -3.43 -2.98 3.98
N ASP A 35 -3.08 -2.15 3.01
CA ASP A 35 -4.02 -1.47 2.11
C ASP A 35 -4.07 -2.13 0.72
N VAL A 36 -2.95 -2.70 0.26
CA VAL A 36 -2.86 -3.35 -1.06
C VAL A 36 -2.15 -4.68 -0.97
N ARG A 37 -2.67 -5.67 -1.70
CA ARG A 37 -2.07 -7.00 -1.92
C ARG A 37 -2.24 -7.39 -3.37
N PHE A 38 -1.36 -8.27 -3.83
CA PHE A 38 -1.46 -8.87 -5.16
C PHE A 38 -1.93 -10.31 -5.01
N VAL A 39 -2.86 -10.72 -5.87
CA VAL A 39 -3.46 -12.04 -5.87
C VAL A 39 -3.30 -12.63 -7.27
N ALA A 40 -2.72 -13.82 -7.34
CA ALA A 40 -2.75 -14.63 -8.54
C ALA A 40 -4.05 -15.45 -8.54
N GLN A 41 -4.81 -15.36 -9.62
CA GLN A 41 -6.02 -16.14 -9.82
C GLN A 41 -5.76 -17.26 -10.83
N TYR A 42 -6.12 -18.47 -10.45
CA TYR A 42 -6.02 -19.67 -11.28
C TYR A 42 -7.41 -20.10 -11.78
N PRO A 43 -7.47 -20.91 -12.84
CA PRO A 43 -8.69 -21.56 -13.28
C PRO A 43 -9.39 -22.29 -12.12
N GLY A 44 -10.73 -22.26 -12.12
CA GLY A 44 -11.52 -22.84 -11.03
C GLY A 44 -11.65 -21.96 -9.78
N GLY A 45 -11.21 -20.69 -9.85
CA GLY A 45 -11.40 -19.71 -8.78
C GLY A 45 -10.43 -19.85 -7.61
N ILE A 46 -9.31 -20.55 -7.81
CA ILE A 46 -8.26 -20.66 -6.80
C ILE A 46 -7.48 -19.35 -6.76
N GLU A 47 -7.34 -18.77 -5.58
CA GLU A 47 -6.62 -17.52 -5.36
C GLU A 47 -5.39 -17.76 -4.48
N VAL A 48 -4.25 -17.23 -4.90
CA VAL A 48 -3.00 -17.27 -4.15
C VAL A 48 -2.53 -15.85 -3.90
N ILE A 49 -2.34 -15.51 -2.62
CA ILE A 49 -1.77 -14.21 -2.23
C ILE A 49 -0.28 -14.23 -2.53
N LEU A 50 0.20 -13.25 -3.29
CA LEU A 50 1.63 -13.07 -3.53
C LEU A 50 2.32 -12.50 -2.29
N ASP A 51 3.62 -12.66 -2.25
CA ASP A 51 4.50 -12.31 -1.12
C ASP A 51 4.62 -10.81 -0.81
N TYR A 52 3.77 -9.97 -1.40
CA TYR A 52 3.83 -8.51 -1.29
C TYR A 52 2.61 -7.96 -0.55
N ILE A 53 2.87 -7.05 0.38
CA ILE A 53 1.84 -6.31 1.08
C ILE A 53 2.26 -4.85 1.21
N ILE A 54 1.35 -3.92 0.93
CA ILE A 54 1.62 -2.49 0.96
C ILE A 54 0.75 -1.84 2.04
N GLU A 55 1.37 -1.05 2.90
CA GLU A 55 0.71 -0.08 3.77
C GLU A 55 0.92 1.31 3.17
N ARG A 56 -0.15 1.96 2.71
CA ARG A 56 -0.12 3.31 2.15
C ARG A 56 -0.54 4.32 3.22
N LYS A 57 0.25 5.36 3.40
CA LYS A 57 -0.08 6.44 4.31
C LYS A 57 0.20 7.81 3.72
N THR A 58 -0.74 8.74 3.88
CA THR A 58 -0.48 10.15 3.57
C THR A 58 0.49 10.74 4.60
N LEU A 59 1.18 11.82 4.26
CA LEU A 59 2.05 12.53 5.21
C LEU A 59 1.31 12.93 6.50
N GLU A 60 0.07 13.42 6.36
CA GLU A 60 -0.81 13.83 7.45
C GLU A 60 -1.21 12.65 8.33
N ASP A 61 -1.67 11.56 7.72
CA ASP A 61 -2.09 10.35 8.44
C ASP A 61 -0.91 9.70 9.16
N PHE A 62 0.27 9.71 8.54
CA PHE A 62 1.46 9.16 9.15
C PHE A 62 1.86 10.00 10.37
N HIS A 63 1.90 11.32 10.24
CA HIS A 63 2.15 12.23 11.36
C HIS A 63 1.14 12.05 12.50
N ALA A 64 -0.16 11.98 12.19
CA ALA A 64 -1.20 11.74 13.19
C ALA A 64 -1.01 10.38 13.88
N SER A 65 -0.72 9.33 13.11
CA SER A 65 -0.56 7.97 13.64
C SER A 65 0.71 7.76 14.47
N MET A 66 1.79 8.51 14.20
CA MET A 66 2.98 8.50 15.06
C MET A 66 2.68 9.06 16.46
N ARG A 67 1.80 10.07 16.55
CA ARG A 67 1.43 10.72 17.82
C ARG A 67 0.58 9.80 18.71
N ASP A 68 -0.32 9.03 18.11
CA ASP A 68 -1.23 8.12 18.84
C ASP A 68 -0.74 6.65 18.86
N GLY A 69 0.41 6.37 18.24
CA GLY A 69 1.04 5.06 18.19
C GLY A 69 0.30 4.02 17.34
N ARG A 70 -0.63 4.43 16.48
CA ARG A 70 -1.28 3.51 15.53
C ARG A 70 -0.29 2.92 14.54
N GLU A 71 0.67 3.71 14.08
CA GLU A 71 1.65 3.27 13.08
C GLU A 71 2.46 2.06 13.57
N ARG A 72 2.86 2.06 14.85
CA ARG A 72 3.58 0.95 15.48
C ARG A 72 2.73 -0.31 15.58
N ARG A 73 1.42 -0.17 15.85
CA ARG A 73 0.48 -1.30 15.94
C ARG A 73 0.21 -1.90 14.57
N GLU A 74 0.06 -1.06 13.55
CA GLU A 74 -0.07 -1.49 12.15
C GLU A 74 1.19 -2.22 11.70
N ALA A 75 2.38 -1.64 11.90
CA ALA A 75 3.65 -2.30 11.57
C ALA A 75 3.85 -3.64 12.30
N PHE A 76 3.47 -3.72 13.59
CA PHE A 76 3.49 -4.98 14.33
C PHE A 76 2.58 -6.04 13.69
N LYS A 77 1.33 -5.70 13.38
CA LYS A 77 0.39 -6.63 12.71
C LYS A 77 0.93 -7.13 11.37
N MET A 78 1.54 -6.24 10.60
CA MET A 78 2.14 -6.56 9.29
C MET A 78 3.32 -7.53 9.42
N ARG A 79 4.16 -7.37 10.45
CA ARG A 79 5.24 -8.33 10.77
C ARG A 79 4.69 -9.70 11.19
N GLN A 80 3.58 -9.73 11.91
CA GLN A 80 2.93 -11.00 12.29
C GLN A 80 2.24 -11.71 11.12
N ALA A 81 1.92 -11.01 10.02
CA ALA A 81 1.23 -11.58 8.87
C ALA A 81 2.10 -12.55 8.05
N GLN A 82 3.40 -12.68 8.35
CA GLN A 82 4.36 -13.58 7.67
C GLN A 82 4.47 -13.38 6.14
N ILE A 83 3.95 -12.28 5.60
CA ILE A 83 4.18 -11.87 4.21
C ILE A 83 5.55 -11.17 4.16
N PRO A 84 6.54 -11.72 3.42
CA PRO A 84 7.92 -11.32 3.59
C PRO A 84 8.22 -9.94 2.98
N ARG A 85 7.57 -9.55 1.87
CA ARG A 85 7.88 -8.29 1.19
C ARG A 85 6.86 -7.21 1.57
N ARG A 86 7.18 -6.47 2.63
CA ARG A 86 6.36 -5.36 3.15
C ARG A 86 6.83 -4.04 2.56
N ILE A 87 5.91 -3.28 1.97
CA ILE A 87 6.19 -1.95 1.41
C ILE A 87 5.44 -0.91 2.23
N PHE A 88 6.17 0.08 2.73
CA PHE A 88 5.58 1.28 3.34
C PHE A 88 5.55 2.39 2.29
N LEU A 89 4.37 2.69 1.75
CA LEU A 89 4.18 3.73 0.75
C LEU A 89 3.72 5.02 1.41
N LEU A 90 4.58 6.03 1.35
CA LEU A 90 4.31 7.35 1.90
C LEU A 90 3.93 8.33 0.79
N GLU A 91 2.70 8.78 0.79
CA GLU A 91 2.16 9.70 -0.22
C GLU A 91 2.11 11.14 0.28
N GLY A 92 2.60 12.06 -0.56
CA GLY A 92 2.46 13.51 -0.39
C GLY A 92 3.77 14.26 -0.63
N ASP A 93 3.65 15.53 -1.02
CA ASP A 93 4.81 16.40 -1.22
C ASP A 93 5.31 17.02 0.10
N VAL A 94 6.43 16.47 0.60
CA VAL A 94 7.12 16.96 1.80
C VAL A 94 7.51 18.44 1.70
N LYS A 95 7.73 18.98 0.49
CA LYS A 95 8.10 20.39 0.30
C LYS A 95 6.93 21.35 0.49
N GLN A 96 5.71 20.89 0.20
CA GLN A 96 4.49 21.70 0.31
C GLN A 96 3.83 21.59 1.68
N ASN A 97 4.22 20.59 2.47
CA ASN A 97 3.58 20.29 3.74
C ASN A 97 4.29 20.95 4.95
N THR A 98 3.74 22.07 5.42
CA THR A 98 4.23 22.81 6.58
C THR A 98 4.00 22.11 7.92
N LEU A 99 3.13 21.09 7.97
CA LEU A 99 2.85 20.29 9.17
C LEU A 99 4.06 19.44 9.60
N LEU A 100 4.99 19.17 8.68
CA LEU A 100 6.22 18.40 8.94
C LEU A 100 7.33 19.23 9.60
N ARG A 101 6.95 20.25 10.39
CA ARG A 101 7.85 21.17 11.11
C ARG A 101 8.91 20.45 11.97
N ASN A 102 8.71 19.15 12.27
CA ASN A 102 9.67 18.23 12.87
C ASN A 102 10.17 17.16 11.87
N LYS A 103 10.87 17.57 10.81
CA LYS A 103 11.51 16.62 9.86
C LYS A 103 12.34 15.53 10.56
N ALA A 104 12.97 15.85 11.69
CA ALA A 104 13.83 14.92 12.42
C ALA A 104 13.08 13.71 13.00
N SER A 105 11.93 13.91 13.67
CA SER A 105 11.16 12.78 14.23
C SER A 105 10.52 11.94 13.13
N PHE A 106 10.09 12.59 12.06
CA PHE A 106 9.52 11.95 10.89
C PHE A 106 10.54 11.05 10.17
N GLU A 107 11.70 11.61 9.81
CA GLU A 107 12.75 10.85 9.11
C GLU A 107 13.35 9.79 10.02
N LYS A 108 13.47 10.05 11.33
CA LYS A 108 13.84 9.03 12.31
C LYS A 108 12.85 7.85 12.27
N ARG A 109 11.54 8.11 12.38
CA ARG A 109 10.56 7.02 12.39
C ARG A 109 10.50 6.29 11.04
N ARG A 110 10.67 7.00 9.93
CA ARG A 110 10.78 6.38 8.60
C ARG A 110 11.98 5.44 8.51
N ALA A 111 13.14 5.86 9.01
CA ALA A 111 14.33 5.01 9.07
C ALA A 111 14.12 3.79 9.98
N GLU A 112 13.43 3.95 11.11
CA GLU A 112 13.05 2.82 11.96
C GLU A 112 12.09 1.84 11.24
N ILE A 113 11.15 2.32 10.44
CA ILE A 113 10.27 1.46 9.64
C ILE A 113 11.10 0.63 8.63
N GLU A 114 12.08 1.25 7.98
CA GLU A 114 12.95 0.54 7.04
C GLU A 114 13.85 -0.48 7.74
N VAL A 115 14.56 -0.05 8.79
CA VAL A 115 15.64 -0.83 9.41
C VAL A 115 15.14 -1.78 10.50
N CYS A 116 14.24 -1.31 11.36
CA CYS A 116 13.81 -2.06 12.54
C CYS A 116 12.55 -2.89 12.27
N ASP A 117 11.62 -2.36 11.47
CA ASP A 117 10.38 -3.07 11.14
C ASP A 117 10.49 -3.91 9.85
N ASP A 118 11.60 -3.82 9.12
CA ASP A 118 11.91 -4.57 7.88
C ASP A 118 10.86 -4.33 6.78
N PHE A 119 10.74 -3.06 6.39
CA PHE A 119 9.89 -2.59 5.28
C PHE A 119 10.75 -1.93 4.20
N TYR A 120 10.33 -2.08 2.95
CA TYR A 120 10.81 -1.21 1.87
C TYR A 120 9.99 0.07 1.87
N SER A 121 10.62 1.23 2.11
CA SER A 121 9.89 2.50 1.99
C SER A 121 9.91 3.04 0.56
N LYS A 122 8.76 3.53 0.11
CA LYS A 122 8.59 4.22 -1.17
C LYS A 122 7.85 5.53 -0.93
N LYS A 123 8.20 6.57 -1.69
CA LYS A 123 7.54 7.88 -1.64
C LYS A 123 6.89 8.20 -2.97
N THR A 124 5.69 8.77 -2.95
CA THR A 124 4.96 9.32 -4.10
C THR A 124 4.50 10.74 -3.75
N LYS A 125 4.40 11.64 -4.73
CA LYS A 125 4.08 13.06 -4.44
C LYS A 125 2.57 13.32 -4.43
N SER A 126 1.83 12.50 -5.16
CA SER A 126 0.39 12.62 -5.37
C SER A 126 -0.26 11.24 -5.46
N LEU A 127 -1.58 11.24 -5.48
CA LEU A 127 -2.37 10.03 -5.74
C LEU A 127 -2.10 9.46 -7.14
N ASP A 128 -1.98 10.31 -8.16
CA ASP A 128 -1.68 9.86 -9.52
C ASP A 128 -0.33 9.12 -9.59
N ASP A 129 0.70 9.63 -8.91
CA ASP A 129 2.00 8.95 -8.80
C ASP A 129 1.87 7.58 -8.11
N THR A 130 1.00 7.49 -7.09
CA THR A 130 0.69 6.23 -6.39
C THR A 130 0.00 5.24 -7.30
N VAL A 131 -0.96 5.69 -8.11
CA VAL A 131 -1.65 4.82 -9.08
C VAL A 131 -0.67 4.30 -10.14
N VAL A 132 0.18 5.17 -10.69
CA VAL A 132 1.24 4.76 -11.63
C VAL A 132 2.20 3.76 -10.99
N LEU A 133 2.53 3.92 -9.70
CA LEU A 133 3.34 2.94 -8.98
C LEU A 133 2.66 1.58 -8.89
N PHE A 134 1.36 1.53 -8.55
CA PHE A 134 0.62 0.26 -8.47
C PHE A 134 0.54 -0.45 -9.82
N VAL A 135 0.31 0.31 -10.90
CA VAL A 135 0.37 -0.19 -12.28
C VAL A 135 1.72 -0.86 -12.57
N ASN A 136 2.81 -0.15 -12.32
CA ASN A 136 4.15 -0.66 -12.59
C ASN A 136 4.48 -1.90 -11.75
N LEU A 137 4.04 -1.93 -10.48
CA LEU A 137 4.21 -3.10 -9.63
C LEU A 137 3.42 -4.29 -10.19
N GLN A 138 2.16 -4.10 -10.58
CA GLN A 138 1.35 -5.16 -11.17
C GLN A 138 1.95 -5.69 -12.47
N THR A 139 2.35 -4.83 -13.40
CA THR A 139 3.04 -5.24 -14.62
C THR A 139 4.32 -6.03 -14.31
N SER A 140 5.08 -5.61 -13.30
CA SER A 140 6.27 -6.34 -12.87
C SER A 140 5.93 -7.71 -12.27
N MET A 141 4.85 -7.80 -11.47
CA MET A 141 4.39 -9.09 -10.94
C MET A 141 3.94 -10.02 -12.06
N HIS A 142 3.20 -9.52 -13.07
CA HIS A 142 2.84 -10.31 -14.24
C HIS A 142 4.08 -10.77 -15.02
N ALA A 143 5.08 -9.93 -15.21
CA ALA A 143 6.30 -10.33 -15.91
C ALA A 143 7.10 -11.39 -15.14
N VAL A 144 7.16 -11.28 -13.80
CA VAL A 144 7.92 -12.20 -12.94
C VAL A 144 7.19 -13.52 -12.72
N PHE A 145 5.87 -13.47 -12.48
CA PHE A 145 5.08 -14.63 -12.09
C PHE A 145 4.22 -15.19 -13.22
N GLY A 146 3.91 -14.43 -14.28
CA GLY A 146 3.03 -14.88 -15.37
C GLY A 146 3.54 -16.16 -16.04
N ALA A 147 4.83 -16.21 -16.39
CA ALA A 147 5.47 -17.40 -16.95
C ALA A 147 5.54 -18.58 -15.95
N ALA A 148 5.57 -18.31 -14.64
CA ALA A 148 5.63 -19.33 -13.60
C ALA A 148 4.24 -19.90 -13.23
N ILE A 149 3.17 -19.16 -13.49
CA ILE A 149 1.79 -19.50 -13.16
C ILE A 149 1.12 -20.27 -14.34
N GLY A 150 1.77 -20.32 -15.51
CA GLY A 150 1.22 -21.00 -16.70
C GLY A 150 0.02 -20.27 -17.28
N ILE A 151 -0.07 -18.96 -17.06
CA ILE A 151 -0.98 -18.07 -17.78
C ILE A 151 -0.24 -17.64 -19.05
N ASP A 152 -0.07 -18.58 -19.97
CA ASP A 152 0.30 -18.25 -21.35
C ASP A 152 -1.01 -17.93 -22.11
N ASP A 153 -0.96 -16.91 -22.96
CA ASP A 153 -2.07 -16.35 -23.75
C ASP A 153 -2.86 -17.38 -24.57
#